data_AF-A0A966Q426-F1
#
_entry.id   AF-A0A966Q426-F1
#
_cell.length_a   1.000
_cell.length_b   1.000
_cell.length_c   1.000
_cell.angle_alpha   90.00
_cell.angle_beta   90.00
_cell.angle_gamma   90.00
#
_symmetry.space_group_name_H-M   'P 1'
#
loop_
_entity.id
_entity.type
_entity.pdbx_description
1 polymer ?
#
loop_
_entity_poly.entity_id
_entity_poly.type
_entity_poly.pdbx_seq_one_letter_code
_entity_poly.pdbx_strand_id
1 'polypeptide(L)'
;VSDAEQEDLNPAGVNCIRLLDVPTGGKGVFVFGARTLSSLPQYLYVPLRRTMNFIQETIKLSSKQYLFQKNNPTLWATLSGNIEAFLTTMWNQGQLAGSNVKDAFYVKIDASTNSQQDINQGILKGEIGVAFLRPAEFIVFTFTQTQSGGSIQE
;
A
#
# COMPACT_ATOMS: atom_id res chain seq x y z
N VAL A 1 -25.87 -14.45 1.71
CA VAL A 1 -25.00 -14.04 0.60
C VAL A 1 -24.37 -15.26 -0.03
N SER A 2 -24.99 -15.69 -1.12
CA SER A 2 -24.47 -16.68 -2.07
C SER A 2 -23.30 -16.08 -2.87
N ASP A 3 -22.59 -16.91 -3.63
CA ASP A 3 -21.50 -16.43 -4.49
C ASP A 3 -22.00 -15.49 -5.58
N ALA A 4 -23.13 -15.80 -6.22
CA ALA A 4 -23.73 -14.97 -7.27
C ALA A 4 -24.13 -13.58 -6.75
N GLU A 5 -24.76 -13.50 -5.56
CA GLU A 5 -25.09 -12.21 -4.94
C GLU A 5 -23.80 -11.41 -4.63
N GLN A 6 -22.72 -12.08 -4.24
CA GLN A 6 -21.47 -11.39 -3.95
C GLN A 6 -20.77 -10.88 -5.21
N GLU A 7 -20.90 -11.57 -6.34
CA GLU A 7 -20.34 -11.14 -7.63
C GLU A 7 -20.86 -9.76 -8.04
N ASP A 8 -22.13 -9.47 -7.77
CA ASP A 8 -22.75 -8.16 -8.02
C ASP A 8 -22.34 -7.10 -6.98
N LEU A 9 -22.15 -7.51 -5.72
CA LEU A 9 -21.87 -6.61 -4.59
C LEU A 9 -20.40 -6.16 -4.52
N ASN A 10 -19.48 -7.03 -4.94
CA ASN A 10 -18.04 -6.77 -4.89
C ASN A 10 -17.62 -5.52 -5.70
N PRO A 11 -18.06 -5.33 -6.96
CA PRO A 11 -17.78 -4.12 -7.75
C PRO A 11 -18.29 -2.83 -7.08
N ALA A 12 -19.36 -2.90 -6.28
CA ALA A 12 -19.89 -1.78 -5.52
C ALA A 12 -19.11 -1.49 -4.21
N GLY A 13 -18.05 -2.26 -3.92
CA GLY A 13 -17.23 -2.09 -2.72
C GLY A 13 -17.87 -2.60 -1.44
N VAL A 14 -18.88 -3.46 -1.54
CA VAL A 14 -19.57 -4.05 -0.38
C VAL A 14 -18.81 -5.29 0.10
N ASN A 15 -18.29 -5.25 1.32
CA ASN A 15 -17.60 -6.38 1.94
C ASN A 15 -18.60 -7.24 2.72
N CYS A 16 -18.95 -8.41 2.19
CA CYS A 16 -19.96 -9.28 2.79
C CYS A 16 -19.42 -10.03 4.01
N ILE A 17 -20.28 -10.26 5.01
CA ILE A 17 -20.04 -11.24 6.08
C ILE A 17 -20.74 -12.54 5.67
N ARG A 18 -19.99 -13.65 5.60
CA ARG A 18 -20.48 -14.91 5.02
C ARG A 18 -20.30 -16.08 5.98
N LEU A 19 -21.23 -17.03 5.88
CA LEU A 19 -21.12 -18.35 6.48
C LEU A 19 -20.49 -19.29 5.46
N LEU A 20 -19.26 -19.71 5.71
CA LEU A 20 -18.49 -20.58 4.83
C LEU A 20 -18.20 -21.91 5.52
N ASP A 21 -18.14 -22.98 4.74
CA ASP A 21 -17.74 -24.28 5.25
C ASP A 21 -16.25 -24.25 5.63
N VAL A 22 -15.92 -24.81 6.79
CA VAL A 22 -14.54 -24.85 7.29
C VAL A 22 -13.92 -26.24 7.13
N PRO A 23 -12.59 -26.35 6.95
CA PRO A 23 -11.93 -27.65 6.72
C PRO A 23 -12.15 -28.68 7.83
N THR A 24 -12.43 -28.23 9.05
CA THR A 24 -12.71 -29.07 10.22
C THR A 24 -14.16 -29.53 10.31
N GLY A 25 -15.00 -29.21 9.31
CA GLY A 25 -16.44 -29.46 9.31
C GLY A 25 -17.25 -28.34 10.00
N GLY A 26 -18.48 -28.14 9.53
CA GLY A 26 -19.38 -27.08 10.00
C GLY A 26 -19.21 -25.76 9.25
N LYS A 27 -19.88 -24.70 9.74
CA LYS A 27 -19.85 -23.35 9.14
C LYS A 27 -19.22 -22.34 10.09
N GLY A 28 -18.31 -21.52 9.56
CA GLY A 28 -17.72 -20.37 10.24
C GLY A 28 -18.23 -19.05 9.67
N VAL A 29 -18.29 -18.01 10.50
CA VAL A 29 -18.61 -16.63 10.07
C VAL A 29 -17.31 -15.92 9.70
N PHE A 30 -17.21 -15.44 8.46
CA PHE A 30 -16.03 -14.76 7.93
C PHE A 30 -16.40 -13.39 7.36
N VAL A 31 -15.53 -12.40 7.59
CA VAL A 31 -15.53 -11.18 6.78
C VAL A 31 -14.90 -11.54 5.44
N PHE A 32 -15.67 -11.48 4.37
CA PHE A 32 -15.30 -12.01 3.06
C PHE A 32 -15.23 -10.90 2.01
N GLY A 33 -14.39 -9.91 2.28
CA GLY A 33 -14.13 -8.77 1.40
C GLY A 33 -13.19 -7.76 2.05
N ALA A 34 -12.44 -7.03 1.23
CA ALA A 34 -11.50 -6.00 1.68
C ALA A 34 -11.50 -4.75 0.78
N ARG A 35 -12.56 -4.51 0.02
CA ARG A 35 -12.69 -3.36 -0.89
C ARG A 35 -13.08 -2.08 -0.16
N THR A 36 -12.62 -0.95 -0.67
CA THR A 36 -13.15 0.37 -0.31
C THR A 36 -14.28 0.74 -1.26
N LEU A 37 -14.90 1.90 -1.04
CA LEU A 37 -15.87 2.50 -1.97
C LEU A 37 -15.21 3.22 -3.16
N SER A 38 -13.88 3.21 -3.25
CA SER A 38 -13.17 3.89 -4.34
C SER A 38 -13.13 3.02 -5.59
N SER A 39 -13.41 3.63 -6.74
CA SER A 39 -13.21 3.03 -8.06
C SER A 39 -11.76 3.11 -8.57
N LEU A 40 -10.88 3.82 -7.85
CA LEU A 40 -9.49 4.02 -8.24
C LEU A 40 -8.64 2.79 -7.86
N PRO A 41 -7.91 2.17 -8.81
CA PRO A 41 -7.14 0.94 -8.55
C PRO A 41 -6.15 1.05 -7.39
N GLN A 42 -5.57 2.23 -7.15
CA GLN A 42 -4.61 2.48 -6.08
C GLN A 42 -5.25 2.55 -4.68
N TYR A 43 -6.56 2.74 -4.59
CA TYR A 43 -7.30 2.84 -3.32
C TYR A 43 -8.35 1.75 -3.16
N LEU A 44 -8.33 0.74 -4.03
CA LEU A 44 -9.35 -0.29 -4.08
C LEU A 44 -9.44 -1.09 -2.77
N TYR A 45 -8.34 -1.29 -2.05
CA TYR A 45 -8.29 -2.16 -0.89
C TYR A 45 -8.14 -1.41 0.44
N VAL A 46 -8.98 -1.76 1.41
CA VAL A 46 -8.94 -1.27 2.79
C VAL A 46 -7.55 -1.40 3.42
N PRO A 47 -6.86 -2.56 3.41
CA PRO A 47 -5.53 -2.66 4.00
C PRO A 47 -4.54 -1.67 3.37
N LEU A 48 -4.54 -1.52 2.04
CA LEU A 48 -3.65 -0.57 1.37
C LEU A 48 -3.93 0.88 1.76
N ARG A 49 -5.21 1.27 1.81
CA ARG A 49 -5.61 2.61 2.24
C ARG A 49 -5.23 2.89 3.69
N ARG A 50 -5.39 1.91 4.58
CA ARG A 50 -5.02 2.03 5.99
C ARG A 50 -3.51 2.13 6.18
N THR A 51 -2.72 1.35 5.45
CA THR A 51 -1.25 1.45 5.49
C THR A 51 -0.78 2.81 4.99
N MET A 52 -1.36 3.33 3.89
CA MET A 52 -1.05 4.68 3.43
C MET A 52 -1.42 5.75 4.48
N ASN A 53 -2.59 5.65 5.13
CA ASN A 53 -2.95 6.57 6.21
C ASN A 53 -1.95 6.52 7.36
N PHE A 54 -1.50 5.31 7.74
CA PHE A 54 -0.51 5.12 8.79
C PHE A 54 0.83 5.79 8.43
N ILE A 55 1.32 5.59 7.21
CA ILE A 55 2.55 6.24 6.73
C ILE A 55 2.40 7.77 6.79
N GLN A 56 1.31 8.30 6.25
CA GLN A 56 1.05 9.74 6.22
C GLN A 56 0.99 10.35 7.62
N GLU A 57 0.28 9.74 8.56
CA GLU A 57 0.15 10.27 9.91
C GLU A 57 1.47 10.14 10.69
N THR A 58 2.19 9.02 10.56
CA THR A 58 3.50 8.85 11.20
C THR A 58 4.49 9.91 10.73
N ILE A 59 4.59 10.15 9.42
CA ILE A 59 5.47 11.17 8.85
C ILE A 59 5.04 12.58 9.29
N LYS A 60 3.74 12.86 9.30
CA LYS A 60 3.21 14.14 9.76
C LYS A 60 3.55 14.40 11.23
N LEU A 61 3.37 13.40 12.10
CA LEU A 61 3.67 13.50 13.52
C LEU A 61 5.17 13.68 13.77
N SER A 62 6.02 12.89 13.12
CA SER A 62 7.48 13.00 13.26
C SER A 62 8.00 14.34 12.72
N SER A 63 7.35 14.91 11.70
CA SER A 63 7.74 16.18 11.10
C SER A 63 7.43 17.41 11.98
N LYS A 64 6.54 17.28 12.98
CA LYS A 64 6.15 18.42 13.85
C LYS A 64 7.32 19.04 14.61
N GLN A 65 8.35 18.27 14.95
CA GLN A 65 9.54 18.77 15.65
C GLN A 65 10.36 19.78 14.82
N TYR A 66 10.12 19.85 13.50
CA TYR A 66 10.79 20.77 12.60
C TYR A 66 9.99 22.04 12.31
N LEU A 67 8.80 22.19 12.91
CA LEU A 67 8.05 23.43 12.82
C LEU A 67 8.90 24.59 13.34
N PHE A 68 8.86 25.71 12.62
CA PHE A 68 9.63 26.93 12.91
C PHE A 68 11.16 26.81 12.78
N GLN A 69 11.68 25.69 12.27
CA GLN A 69 13.09 25.60 11.89
C GLN A 69 13.38 26.34 10.58
N LYS A 70 14.67 26.64 10.36
CA LYS A 70 15.13 27.29 9.12
C LYS A 70 14.92 26.36 7.93
N ASN A 71 14.10 26.81 6.97
CA ASN A 71 13.84 26.08 5.73
C ASN A 71 15.07 26.14 4.80
N ASN A 72 15.96 25.14 4.90
CA ASN A 72 17.23 25.11 4.19
C ASN A 72 17.60 23.67 3.76
N PRO A 73 18.62 23.49 2.89
CA PRO A 73 19.03 22.17 2.43
C PRO A 73 19.41 21.18 3.54
N THR A 74 19.93 21.66 4.67
CA THR A 74 20.27 20.80 5.82
C THR A 74 19.02 20.21 6.47
N LEU A 75 17.95 21.01 6.62
CA LEU A 75 16.67 20.53 7.13
C LEU A 75 16.04 19.53 6.16
N TRP A 76 16.11 19.81 4.85
CA TRP A 76 15.57 18.92 3.81
C TRP A 76 16.25 17.55 3.83
N ALA A 77 17.58 17.51 3.87
CA ALA A 77 18.35 16.27 3.95
C ALA A 77 18.02 15.49 5.24
N THR A 78 17.86 16.19 6.36
CA THR A 78 17.50 15.57 7.65
C THR A 78 16.11 14.92 7.58
N LEU A 79 15.12 15.65 7.05
CA LEU A 79 13.76 15.13 6.86
C LEU A 79 13.74 13.95 5.89
N SER A 80 14.42 14.06 4.74
CA SER A 80 14.50 12.98 3.75
C SER A 80 15.09 11.72 4.36
N GLY A 81 16.25 11.84 5.03
CA GLY A 81 16.93 10.70 5.65
C GLY A 81 16.09 10.02 6.74
N ASN A 82 15.37 10.79 7.56
CA ASN A 82 14.49 10.22 8.58
C ASN A 82 13.29 9.46 7.98
N ILE A 83 12.69 10.01 6.92
CA ILE A 83 11.57 9.36 6.24
C ILE A 83 12.05 8.11 5.48
N GLU A 84 13.19 8.19 4.81
CA GLU A 84 13.82 7.05 4.12
C GLU A 84 14.14 5.92 5.10
N ALA A 85 14.69 6.22 6.28
CA ALA A 85 14.98 5.21 7.30
C ALA A 85 13.70 4.52 7.81
N PHE A 86 12.63 5.28 8.02
CA PHE A 86 11.32 4.74 8.39
C PHE A 86 10.75 3.81 7.31
N LEU A 87 10.72 4.26 6.05
CA LEU A 87 10.20 3.46 4.93
C LEU A 87 11.07 2.24 4.64
N THR A 88 12.39 2.33 4.82
CA THR A 88 13.32 1.19 4.73
C THR A 88 12.99 0.14 5.79
N THR A 89 12.66 0.56 7.01
CA THR A 89 12.24 -0.35 8.07
C THR A 89 10.95 -1.09 7.68
N MET A 90 9.97 -0.39 7.12
CA MET A 90 8.73 -1.01 6.63
C MET A 90 8.99 -1.99 5.47
N TRP A 91 9.88 -1.64 4.53
CA TRP A 91 10.27 -2.51 3.42
C TRP A 91 10.95 -3.79 3.92
N ASN A 92 11.89 -3.68 4.86
CA ASN A 92 12.56 -4.84 5.48
C ASN A 92 11.58 -5.77 6.21
N GLN A 93 10.43 -5.25 6.67
CA GLN A 93 9.35 -6.03 7.29
C GLN A 93 8.38 -6.62 6.27
N GLY A 94 8.64 -6.47 4.96
CA GLY A 94 7.80 -6.99 3.89
C GLY A 94 6.49 -6.22 3.69
N GLN A 95 6.38 -4.98 4.19
CA GLN A 95 5.14 -4.19 4.05
C GLN A 95 5.07 -3.40 2.73
N LEU A 96 6.21 -3.15 2.10
CA LEU A 96 6.33 -2.47 0.82
C LEU A 96 6.77 -3.47 -0.26
N ALA A 97 6.26 -3.30 -1.47
CA ALA A 97 6.66 -4.09 -2.63
C ALA A 97 8.01 -3.59 -3.19
N GLY A 98 8.71 -4.40 -3.98
CA GLY A 98 9.93 -3.99 -4.67
C GLY A 98 11.12 -4.89 -4.36
N SER A 99 11.95 -5.15 -5.38
CA SER A 99 13.14 -6.01 -5.26
C SER A 99 14.27 -5.34 -4.49
N ASN A 100 14.26 -4.00 -4.48
CA ASN A 100 15.20 -3.14 -3.79
C ASN A 100 14.47 -1.89 -3.28
N VAL A 101 15.14 -1.11 -2.42
CA VAL A 101 14.58 0.09 -1.80
C VAL A 101 14.04 1.10 -2.81
N LYS A 102 14.72 1.28 -3.96
CA LYS A 102 14.34 2.28 -4.99
C LYS A 102 13.07 1.89 -5.74
N ASP A 103 12.76 0.59 -5.82
CA ASP A 103 11.49 0.10 -6.36
C ASP A 103 10.36 0.28 -5.35
N ALA A 104 10.70 0.29 -4.05
CA ALA A 104 9.72 0.28 -2.96
C ALA A 104 9.19 1.65 -2.61
N PHE A 105 10.05 2.67 -2.62
CA PHE A 105 9.63 4.04 -2.35
C PHE A 105 10.62 5.06 -2.91
N TYR A 106 10.18 6.31 -2.98
CA TYR A 106 11.05 7.46 -3.14
C TYR A 106 10.64 8.56 -2.16
N VAL A 107 11.63 9.35 -1.74
CA VAL A 107 11.44 10.56 -0.93
C VAL A 107 12.17 11.68 -1.64
N LYS A 108 11.48 12.79 -1.85
CA LYS A 108 12.01 13.94 -2.56
C LYS A 108 11.70 15.21 -1.78
N ILE A 109 12.71 15.71 -1.08
CA ILE A 109 12.68 16.97 -0.36
C ILE A 109 13.95 17.71 -0.74
N ASP A 110 13.85 18.55 -1.78
CA ASP A 110 15.00 19.22 -2.36
C ASP A 110 14.60 20.59 -2.96
N ALA A 111 15.55 21.23 -3.65
CA ALA A 111 15.32 22.53 -4.30
C ALA A 111 14.28 22.47 -5.43
N SER A 112 14.00 21.30 -6.01
CA SER A 112 12.98 21.14 -7.04
C SER A 112 11.56 21.01 -6.46
N THR A 113 11.42 20.58 -5.20
CA THR A 113 10.14 20.60 -4.48
C THR A 113 9.94 21.88 -3.66
N ASN A 114 11.00 22.60 -3.34
CA ASN A 114 10.99 23.81 -2.52
C ASN A 114 11.48 25.04 -3.32
N SER A 115 10.56 25.69 -4.03
CA SER A 115 10.86 26.93 -4.75
C SER A 115 11.19 28.09 -3.80
N GLN A 116 11.90 29.12 -4.28
CA GLN A 116 12.17 30.31 -3.45
C GLN A 116 10.89 31.00 -2.97
N GLN A 117 9.83 30.95 -3.77
CA GLN A 117 8.52 31.46 -3.37
C GLN A 117 7.96 30.68 -2.18
N ASP A 118 8.00 29.34 -2.21
CA ASP A 118 7.52 28.50 -1.10
C ASP A 118 8.33 28.76 0.17
N ILE A 119 9.65 28.88 0.05
CA ILE A 119 10.55 29.19 1.17
C ILE A 119 10.19 30.54 1.79
N ASN A 120 9.97 31.57 0.97
CA ASN A 120 9.59 32.91 1.44
C ASN A 120 8.22 32.92 2.12
N GLN A 121 7.33 32.00 1.76
CA GLN A 121 6.02 31.80 2.39
C GLN A 121 6.09 30.90 3.64
N GLY A 122 7.28 30.40 4.00
CA GLY A 122 7.45 29.49 5.12
C GLY A 122 6.92 28.08 4.86
N ILE A 123 6.74 27.69 3.60
CA ILE A 123 6.22 26.39 3.18
C ILE A 123 7.40 25.46 2.85
N LEU A 124 7.40 24.27 3.45
CA LEU A 124 8.30 23.17 3.10
C LEU A 124 7.47 22.06 2.46
N LYS A 125 7.87 21.62 1.26
CA LYS A 125 7.19 20.55 0.51
C LYS A 125 8.11 19.35 0.32
N GLY A 126 7.51 18.17 0.44
CA GLY A 126 8.13 16.90 0.12
C GLY A 126 7.19 16.06 -0.73
N GLU A 127 7.75 15.30 -1.66
CA GLU A 127 7.04 14.30 -2.45
C GLU A 127 7.50 12.91 -2.01
N ILE A 128 6.54 12.04 -1.70
CA ILE A 128 6.82 10.69 -1.19
C ILE A 128 5.94 9.71 -1.95
N GLY A 129 6.55 8.76 -2.63
CA GLY A 129 5.86 7.65 -3.28
C GLY A 129 6.20 6.34 -2.61
N VAL A 130 5.23 5.44 -2.50
CA VAL A 130 5.40 4.10 -1.93
C VAL A 130 4.69 3.06 -2.79
N ALA A 131 5.29 1.88 -2.92
CA ALA A 131 4.74 0.73 -3.60
C ALA A 131 4.24 -0.29 -2.58
N PHE A 132 2.98 -0.70 -2.69
CA PHE A 132 2.39 -1.72 -1.82
C PHE A 132 2.25 -3.07 -2.50
N LEU A 133 2.29 -4.13 -1.69
CA LEU A 133 1.90 -5.47 -2.11
C LEU A 133 0.37 -5.52 -2.28
N ARG A 134 -0.10 -5.83 -3.49
CA ARG A 134 -1.54 -6.02 -3.73
C ARG A 134 -1.98 -7.40 -3.23
N PRO A 135 -3.16 -7.52 -2.59
CA PRO A 135 -3.68 -8.80 -2.15
C PRO A 135 -4.03 -9.69 -3.36
N ALA A 136 -3.87 -11.01 -3.19
CA ALA A 136 -4.39 -11.99 -4.13
C ALA A 136 -5.91 -12.13 -3.93
N GLU A 137 -6.69 -11.54 -4.82
CA GLU A 137 -8.16 -11.62 -4.74
C GLU A 137 -8.70 -12.95 -5.26
N PHE A 138 -8.01 -13.54 -6.24
CA PHE A 138 -8.40 -14.80 -6.86
C PHE A 138 -7.20 -15.75 -6.88
N ILE A 139 -7.44 -17.01 -6.58
CA ILE A 139 -6.47 -18.08 -6.73
C ILE A 139 -7.00 -19.01 -7.82
N VAL A 140 -6.28 -19.08 -8.94
CA VAL A 140 -6.66 -19.90 -10.10
C VAL A 140 -5.61 -20.99 -10.29
N PHE A 141 -6.05 -22.24 -10.27
CA PHE A 141 -5.21 -23.40 -10.55
C PHE A 141 -5.61 -24.00 -11.89
N THR A 142 -4.63 -24.30 -12.75
CA THR A 142 -4.83 -25.03 -14.00
C THR A 142 -4.32 -26.46 -13.82
N PHE A 143 -5.17 -27.45 -14.12
CA PHE A 143 -4.82 -28.86 -13.99
C PHE A 143 -4.71 -29.50 -15.38
N THR A 144 -3.60 -30.20 -15.62
CA THR A 144 -3.36 -30.96 -16.85
C THR A 144 -2.94 -32.37 -16.48
N GLN A 145 -3.51 -33.39 -17.13
CA GLN A 145 -3.14 -34.79 -16.95
C GLN A 145 -2.55 -35.35 -18.25
N THR A 146 -1.33 -35.86 -18.21
CA THR A 146 -0.67 -36.55 -19.34
C THR A 146 -0.27 -37.96 -18.93
N GLN A 147 -0.43 -38.94 -19.84
CA GLN A 147 -0.11 -40.36 -19.58
C GLN A 147 1.38 -40.72 -19.77
N SER A 148 2.20 -39.78 -20.23
CA SER A 148 3.65 -39.92 -20.35
C SER A 148 4.28 -38.54 -20.18
N GLY A 149 5.44 -38.47 -19.52
CA GLY A 149 6.11 -37.21 -19.14
C GLY A 149 6.38 -36.31 -20.35
N GLY A 150 5.43 -35.43 -20.66
CA GLY A 150 5.53 -34.47 -21.75
C GLY A 150 6.12 -33.16 -21.23
N SER A 151 7.30 -32.83 -21.74
CA SER A 151 7.93 -31.51 -21.66
C SER A 151 6.94 -30.39 -22.02
N ILE A 152 6.84 -29.40 -21.14
CA ILE A 152 6.07 -28.18 -21.36
C ILE A 152 6.80 -27.35 -22.43
N GLN A 153 6.14 -27.04 -23.55
CA GLN A 153 6.57 -25.95 -24.44
C GLN A 153 5.84 -24.68 -24.01
N GLU A 154 6.61 -23.58 -24.01
CA GLU A 154 6.26 -22.22 -23.57
C GLU A 154 5.02 -21.63 -24.24
#